data_AF-A0A9W8PLR2-F1
#
_entry.id   AF-A0A9W8PLR2-F1
#
_cell.length_a   1.000
_cell.length_b   1.000
_cell.length_c   1.000
_cell.angle_alpha   90.00
_cell.angle_beta   90.00
_cell.angle_gamma   90.00
#
_symmetry.space_group_name_H-M   'P 1'
#
loop_
_entity.id
_entity.type
_entity.pdbx_description
1 polymer ?
#
loop_
_entity_poly.entity_id
_entity_poly.type
_entity_poly.pdbx_seq_one_letter_code
_entity_poly.pdbx_strand_id
1 'polypeptide(L)'
;MPYWTDADHMNKFLGRHDFEVWRRAPRTGSVGWWMESLWGDTDFTDMSFANKSLCGVARHTEHQEMQYHGYMRSMRDRVPGYLARDADGIPSKLVRRQHVKSKGRHLIIQDLPHNLCYIRAAFGYKHAPQEQQEAFHELMMLVLADATRYLTDNPVDSGCFSMRRVKEVHAGFDNETQDEVLGWFLTLQDLERWTEHHPSHLKILRESAAFHKRLNYQAVINQGHEVFVTPQGQVHCEYVNCHPNTGFLPYFPARDII
;
A
#
# COMPACT_ATOMS: atom_id res chain seq x y z
N MET A 1 4.20 -10.19 -1.63
CA MET A 1 2.74 -10.14 -1.92
C MET A 1 2.48 -10.76 -3.29
N PRO A 2 1.50 -11.68 -3.44
CA PRO A 2 1.15 -12.25 -4.74
C PRO A 2 0.27 -11.31 -5.56
N TYR A 3 0.37 -11.40 -6.88
CA TYR A 3 -0.44 -10.65 -7.85
C TYR A 3 -1.08 -11.61 -8.83
N TRP A 4 -2.33 -11.32 -9.19
CA TRP A 4 -3.04 -11.96 -10.29
C TRP A 4 -3.42 -10.86 -11.28
N THR A 5 -3.20 -11.12 -12.57
CA THR A 5 -3.62 -10.22 -13.66
C THR A 5 -5.06 -10.46 -14.10
N ASP A 6 -5.71 -11.45 -13.50
CA ASP A 6 -7.01 -11.95 -13.92
C ASP A 6 -7.82 -12.45 -12.72
N ALA A 7 -9.10 -12.04 -12.67
CA ALA A 7 -9.98 -12.29 -11.54
C ALA A 7 -10.32 -13.76 -11.44
N ASP A 8 -10.47 -14.44 -12.57
CA ASP A 8 -10.84 -15.85 -12.62
C ASP A 8 -9.71 -16.72 -12.05
N HIS A 9 -8.46 -16.42 -12.35
CA HIS A 9 -7.32 -17.11 -11.74
C HIS A 9 -7.22 -16.87 -10.23
N MET A 10 -7.45 -15.64 -9.76
CA MET A 10 -7.50 -15.34 -8.34
C MET A 10 -8.64 -16.11 -7.66
N ASN A 11 -9.85 -16.02 -8.21
CA ASN A 11 -11.04 -16.69 -7.69
C ASN A 11 -10.88 -18.21 -7.70
N LYS A 12 -10.26 -18.78 -8.73
CA LYS A 12 -9.93 -20.20 -8.81
C LYS A 12 -8.95 -20.61 -7.70
N PHE A 13 -7.94 -19.79 -7.40
CA PHE A 13 -7.02 -20.05 -6.29
C PHE A 13 -7.73 -19.96 -4.94
N LEU A 14 -8.48 -18.87 -4.70
CA LEU A 14 -9.22 -18.65 -3.46
C LEU A 14 -10.30 -19.72 -3.24
N GLY A 15 -10.91 -20.23 -4.31
CA GLY A 15 -11.92 -21.29 -4.27
C GLY A 15 -11.35 -22.71 -4.18
N ARG A 16 -10.02 -22.89 -4.14
CA ARG A 16 -9.44 -24.24 -3.97
C ARG A 16 -9.87 -24.82 -2.63
N HIS A 17 -10.33 -26.07 -2.65
CA HIS A 17 -10.80 -26.75 -1.45
C HIS A 17 -9.72 -26.83 -0.36
N ASP A 18 -8.46 -27.13 -0.72
CA ASP A 18 -7.37 -27.22 0.25
C ASP A 18 -7.04 -25.86 0.90
N PHE A 19 -7.07 -24.78 0.11
CA PHE A 19 -6.90 -23.42 0.63
C PHE A 19 -8.06 -23.02 1.53
N GLU A 20 -9.31 -23.26 1.14
CA GLU A 20 -10.49 -22.95 1.96
C GLU A 20 -10.49 -23.72 3.29
N VAL A 21 -10.16 -25.02 3.26
CA VAL A 21 -9.99 -25.84 4.47
C VAL A 21 -8.92 -25.25 5.37
N TRP A 22 -7.76 -24.90 4.82
CA TRP A 22 -6.68 -24.27 5.60
C TRP A 22 -7.10 -22.90 6.15
N ARG A 23 -7.76 -22.06 5.34
CA ARG A 23 -8.17 -20.71 5.70
C ARG A 23 -9.18 -20.69 6.84
N ARG A 24 -10.12 -21.64 6.85
CA ARG A 24 -11.18 -21.76 7.88
C ARG A 24 -10.82 -22.63 9.08
N ALA A 25 -9.69 -23.34 9.03
CA ALA A 25 -9.27 -24.21 10.13
C ALA A 25 -9.17 -23.40 11.43
N PRO A 26 -9.84 -23.83 12.53
CA PRO A 26 -9.74 -23.16 13.82
C PRO A 26 -8.27 -23.02 14.25
N ARG A 27 -7.86 -21.81 14.61
CA ARG A 27 -6.49 -21.53 15.02
C ARG A 27 -6.41 -21.40 16.53
N THR A 28 -5.72 -22.35 17.15
CA THR A 28 -5.30 -22.26 18.56
C THR A 28 -3.93 -21.59 18.66
N GLY A 29 -3.64 -20.93 19.79
CA GLY A 29 -2.33 -20.34 20.07
C GLY A 29 -2.29 -18.80 20.07
N SER A 30 -1.08 -18.26 19.98
CA SER A 30 -0.78 -16.82 20.11
C SER A 30 -0.49 -16.12 18.78
N VAL A 31 -0.42 -16.86 17.66
CA VAL A 31 -0.12 -16.31 16.34
C VAL A 31 -1.38 -15.75 15.69
N GLY A 32 -1.29 -14.51 15.24
CA GLY A 32 -2.31 -13.86 14.43
C GLY A 32 -2.10 -14.15 12.93
N TRP A 33 -3.19 -14.39 12.22
CA TRP A 33 -3.22 -14.60 10.76
C TRP A 33 -4.18 -13.59 10.14
N TRP A 34 -3.82 -13.01 9.01
CA TRP A 34 -4.72 -12.13 8.29
C TRP A 34 -4.57 -12.29 6.79
N MET A 35 -5.61 -11.89 6.07
CA MET A 35 -5.63 -11.77 4.63
C MET A 35 -6.26 -10.42 4.30
N GLU A 36 -5.52 -9.56 3.62
CA GLU A 36 -6.02 -8.29 3.07
C GLU A 36 -5.80 -8.37 1.57
N SER A 37 -6.88 -8.54 0.80
CA SER A 37 -6.84 -8.63 -0.65
C SER A 37 -7.70 -7.54 -1.26
N LEU A 38 -7.23 -6.98 -2.37
CA LEU A 38 -7.96 -6.00 -3.15
C LEU A 38 -8.00 -6.40 -4.61
N TRP A 39 -9.04 -5.92 -5.30
CA TRP A 39 -9.12 -5.89 -6.75
C TRP A 39 -8.88 -4.46 -7.22
N GLY A 40 -8.04 -4.29 -8.23
CA GLY A 40 -7.71 -3.00 -8.81
C GLY A 40 -8.14 -2.97 -10.26
N ASP A 41 -9.13 -2.15 -10.58
CA ASP A 41 -9.46 -1.83 -11.97
C ASP A 41 -8.40 -0.87 -12.52
N THR A 42 -8.03 -1.02 -13.80
CA THR A 42 -7.09 -0.12 -14.48
C THR A 42 -7.57 1.32 -14.50
N ASP A 43 -8.89 1.57 -14.53
CA ASP A 43 -9.45 2.92 -14.46
C ASP A 43 -9.30 3.56 -13.07
N PHE A 44 -8.85 2.78 -12.07
CA PHE A 44 -8.71 3.18 -10.68
C PHE A 44 -7.34 2.77 -10.09
N THR A 45 -6.33 2.60 -10.95
CA THR A 45 -4.98 2.19 -10.53
C THR A 45 -3.91 3.08 -11.16
N ASP A 46 -3.10 3.72 -10.33
CA ASP A 46 -1.90 4.45 -10.74
C ASP A 46 -0.66 3.61 -10.51
N MET A 47 0.29 3.69 -11.44
CA MET A 47 1.60 3.05 -11.35
C MET A 47 2.65 4.00 -11.88
N SER A 48 3.67 4.29 -11.07
CA SER A 48 4.77 5.18 -11.44
C SER A 48 6.07 4.69 -10.85
N PHE A 49 7.02 4.35 -11.73
CA PHE A 49 8.34 3.85 -11.34
C PHE A 49 9.42 4.69 -12.04
N ALA A 50 10.51 4.96 -11.33
CA ALA A 50 11.64 5.73 -11.86
C ALA A 50 12.39 4.98 -12.97
N ASN A 51 12.32 3.64 -12.96
CA ASN A 51 12.97 2.75 -13.91
C ASN A 51 12.00 1.63 -14.30
N LYS A 52 12.32 0.87 -15.36
CA LYS A 52 11.64 -0.41 -15.63
C LYS A 52 11.78 -1.30 -14.40
N SER A 53 10.68 -1.81 -13.88
CA SER A 53 10.64 -2.46 -12.58
C SER A 53 10.04 -3.85 -12.67
N LEU A 54 10.62 -4.79 -11.91
CA LEU A 54 10.07 -6.14 -11.71
C LEU A 54 9.28 -6.26 -10.40
N CYS A 55 9.01 -5.13 -9.75
CA CYS A 55 8.27 -5.04 -8.51
C CYS A 55 6.76 -4.95 -8.75
N GLY A 56 5.97 -5.52 -7.84
CA GLY A 56 4.53 -5.29 -7.76
C GLY A 56 3.77 -5.58 -9.03
N VAL A 57 2.84 -4.70 -9.41
CA VAL A 57 2.08 -4.83 -10.66
C VAL A 57 2.98 -4.68 -11.89
N ALA A 58 4.06 -3.88 -11.81
CA ALA A 58 4.89 -3.53 -12.96
C ALA A 58 5.47 -4.75 -13.71
N ARG A 59 5.74 -5.85 -12.99
CA ARG A 59 6.21 -7.12 -13.58
C ARG A 59 5.20 -7.80 -14.51
N HIS A 60 3.94 -7.37 -14.47
CA HIS A 60 2.81 -7.97 -15.17
C HIS A 60 2.26 -7.09 -16.29
N THR A 61 2.83 -5.90 -16.47
CA THR A 61 2.36 -4.90 -17.42
C THR A 61 3.49 -4.45 -18.33
N GLU A 62 3.15 -3.91 -19.50
CA GLU A 62 4.13 -3.24 -20.34
C GLU A 62 4.53 -1.89 -19.74
N HIS A 63 5.80 -1.51 -19.91
CA HIS A 63 6.34 -0.25 -19.44
C HIS A 63 6.35 0.78 -20.57
N GLN A 64 5.84 1.98 -20.29
CA GLN A 64 5.92 3.12 -21.19
C GLN A 64 6.44 4.36 -20.45
N GLU A 65 7.07 5.26 -21.18
CA GLU A 65 7.43 6.57 -20.65
C GLU A 65 6.15 7.39 -20.45
N MET A 66 5.97 7.93 -19.25
CA MET A 66 4.77 8.69 -18.89
C MET A 66 5.11 10.16 -18.79
N GLN A 67 4.37 11.02 -19.49
CA GLN A 67 4.60 12.46 -19.50
C GLN A 67 4.05 13.17 -18.26
N TYR A 68 3.02 12.58 -17.63
CA TYR A 68 2.36 13.16 -16.47
C TYR A 68 3.07 12.74 -15.18
N HIS A 69 4.21 13.37 -14.88
CA HIS A 69 4.96 13.18 -13.63
C HIS A 69 5.72 14.45 -13.21
N GLY A 70 6.25 14.49 -11.98
CA GLY A 70 7.11 15.59 -11.53
C GLY A 70 6.38 16.87 -11.07
N TYR A 71 5.05 16.87 -11.03
CA TYR A 71 4.24 17.94 -10.46
C TYR A 71 3.15 17.37 -9.52
N MET A 72 2.66 18.22 -8.62
CA MET A 72 1.61 17.88 -7.67
C MET A 72 0.35 17.44 -8.41
N ARG A 73 -0.31 16.37 -7.94
CA ARG A 73 -1.48 15.75 -8.57
C ARG A 73 -1.28 15.07 -9.91
N SER A 74 -0.04 14.94 -10.40
CA SER A 74 0.23 14.16 -11.62
C SER A 74 -0.36 12.76 -11.59
N MET A 75 -0.52 12.14 -10.41
CA MET A 75 -1.24 10.88 -10.24
C MET A 75 -2.66 10.90 -10.81
N ARG A 76 -3.41 12.01 -10.66
CA ARG A 76 -4.75 12.13 -11.24
C ARG A 76 -4.72 12.15 -12.75
N ASP A 77 -3.74 12.81 -13.34
CA ASP A 77 -3.61 12.93 -14.79
C ASP A 77 -3.15 11.62 -15.45
N ARG A 78 -2.65 10.64 -14.67
CA ARG A 78 -2.28 9.31 -15.16
C ARG A 78 -3.44 8.32 -15.24
N VAL A 79 -4.53 8.54 -14.51
CA VAL A 79 -5.59 7.54 -14.32
C VAL A 79 -6.96 8.12 -14.68
N PRO A 80 -7.68 7.54 -15.67
CA PRO A 80 -8.97 8.07 -16.14
C PRO A 80 -9.99 8.31 -15.03
N GLY A 81 -10.22 7.34 -14.12
CA GLY A 81 -11.18 7.49 -13.03
C GLY A 81 -10.74 8.50 -11.96
N TYR A 82 -9.43 8.77 -11.84
CA TYR A 82 -8.93 9.80 -10.92
C TYR A 82 -9.14 11.19 -11.49
N LEU A 83 -8.91 11.35 -12.79
CA LEU A 83 -9.15 12.58 -13.55
C LEU A 83 -10.64 12.92 -13.61
N ALA A 84 -11.48 11.93 -13.87
CA ALA A 84 -12.94 12.07 -13.91
C ALA A 84 -13.58 12.28 -12.52
N ARG A 85 -12.80 12.07 -11.43
CA ARG A 85 -13.23 12.11 -10.03
C ARG A 85 -14.16 10.96 -9.61
N ASP A 86 -14.29 9.93 -10.43
CA ASP A 86 -15.03 8.71 -10.07
C ASP A 86 -14.37 7.95 -8.91
N ALA A 87 -13.05 8.12 -8.76
CA ALA A 87 -12.26 7.54 -7.68
C ALA A 87 -12.30 8.36 -6.38
N ASP A 88 -13.02 9.49 -6.36
CA ASP A 88 -13.12 10.31 -5.16
C ASP A 88 -13.96 9.57 -4.09
N GLY A 89 -13.47 9.57 -2.86
CA GLY A 89 -14.21 9.01 -1.74
C GLY A 89 -15.20 10.03 -1.17
N ILE A 90 -16.21 9.55 -0.44
CA ILE A 90 -17.12 10.44 0.30
C ILE A 90 -16.33 11.08 1.45
N PRO A 91 -16.25 12.43 1.52
CA PRO A 91 -15.57 13.11 2.61
C PRO A 91 -16.11 12.65 3.97
N SER A 92 -15.26 12.00 4.74
CA SER A 92 -15.61 11.49 6.06
C SER A 92 -14.37 11.49 6.94
N LYS A 93 -14.58 11.57 8.25
CA LYS A 93 -13.49 11.46 9.21
C LYS A 93 -13.35 10.00 9.64
N LEU A 94 -12.14 9.47 9.63
CA LEU A 94 -11.86 8.15 10.17
C LEU A 94 -12.22 8.15 11.67
N VAL A 95 -13.05 7.21 12.09
CA VAL A 95 -13.43 7.05 13.50
C VAL A 95 -12.88 5.72 13.99
N ARG A 96 -12.09 5.78 15.06
CA ARG A 96 -11.70 4.56 15.77
C ARG A 96 -12.92 3.99 16.46
N ARG A 97 -13.28 2.76 16.09
CA ARG A 97 -14.37 1.99 16.70
C ARG A 97 -13.89 1.29 17.96
N GLN A 98 -14.83 0.63 18.63
CA GLN A 98 -14.57 -0.17 19.82
C GLN A 98 -13.57 -1.31 19.54
N HIS A 99 -12.87 -1.72 20.60
CA HIS A 99 -11.84 -2.75 20.56
C HIS A 99 -12.41 -4.12 20.17
N VAL A 100 -12.05 -4.62 18.98
CA VAL A 100 -12.50 -5.92 18.49
C VAL A 100 -11.62 -7.03 19.04
N LYS A 101 -12.19 -7.92 19.87
CA LYS A 101 -11.49 -9.12 20.34
C LYS A 101 -11.49 -10.18 19.24
N SER A 102 -10.31 -10.55 18.76
CA SER A 102 -10.09 -11.54 17.69
C SER A 102 -9.63 -12.92 18.18
N LYS A 103 -9.21 -13.03 19.45
CA LYS A 103 -8.65 -14.27 19.99
C LYS A 103 -9.71 -15.37 20.01
N GLY A 104 -9.40 -16.50 19.38
CA GLY A 104 -10.30 -17.64 19.17
C GLY A 104 -11.38 -17.42 18.10
N ARG A 105 -11.30 -16.34 17.31
CA ARG A 105 -12.36 -15.91 16.40
C ARG A 105 -11.81 -15.71 14.99
N HIS A 106 -12.68 -15.88 13.99
CA HIS A 106 -12.36 -15.58 12.59
C HIS A 106 -13.23 -14.42 12.13
N LEU A 107 -12.62 -13.26 12.02
CA LEU A 107 -13.31 -12.02 11.76
C LEU A 107 -13.19 -11.64 10.28
N ILE A 108 -14.30 -11.34 9.64
CA ILE A 108 -14.34 -10.68 8.32
C ILE A 108 -14.79 -9.24 8.52
N ILE A 109 -14.07 -8.29 7.91
CA ILE A 109 -14.44 -6.88 7.93
C ILE A 109 -15.68 -6.65 7.06
N GLN A 110 -16.60 -5.81 7.54
CA GLN A 110 -17.88 -5.50 6.89
C GLN A 110 -18.01 -3.98 6.69
N ASP A 111 -19.00 -3.59 5.88
CA ASP A 111 -19.40 -2.19 5.65
C ASP A 111 -18.22 -1.27 5.33
N LEU A 112 -17.31 -1.75 4.48
CA LEU A 112 -16.21 -0.93 3.98
C LEU A 112 -16.76 0.24 3.14
N PRO A 113 -16.24 1.46 3.34
CA PRO A 113 -16.52 2.58 2.46
C PRO A 113 -16.18 2.26 1.00
N HIS A 114 -16.86 2.95 0.09
CA HIS A 114 -16.48 2.97 -1.32
C HIS A 114 -15.17 3.74 -1.49
N ASN A 115 -14.38 3.36 -2.49
CA ASN A 115 -13.19 4.10 -2.93
C ASN A 115 -12.12 4.26 -1.82
N LEU A 116 -11.87 3.18 -1.07
CA LEU A 116 -10.69 3.14 -0.20
C LEU A 116 -9.43 3.23 -1.06
N CYS A 117 -8.40 3.91 -0.56
CA CYS A 117 -7.16 4.10 -1.28
C CYS A 117 -6.05 3.26 -0.66
N TYR A 118 -5.45 2.36 -1.44
CA TYR A 118 -4.25 1.62 -1.07
C TYR A 118 -3.06 2.18 -1.81
N ILE A 119 -1.92 2.32 -1.13
CA ILE A 119 -0.64 2.65 -1.73
C ILE A 119 0.41 1.62 -1.31
N ARG A 120 1.17 1.13 -2.29
CA ARG A 120 2.47 0.48 -2.05
C ARG A 120 3.54 1.35 -2.68
N ALA A 121 4.52 1.77 -1.90
CA ALA A 121 5.76 2.36 -2.39
C ALA A 121 6.91 1.39 -2.14
N ALA A 122 7.71 1.13 -3.16
CA ALA A 122 8.79 0.14 -3.13
C ALA A 122 10.13 0.77 -3.48
N PHE A 123 11.18 0.30 -2.79
CA PHE A 123 12.54 0.81 -2.90
C PHE A 123 13.53 -0.34 -3.10
N GLY A 124 14.23 -0.29 -4.22
CA GLY A 124 15.24 -1.24 -4.67
C GLY A 124 16.57 -0.54 -4.92
N TYR A 125 17.56 -0.80 -4.09
CA TYR A 125 18.86 -0.12 -4.10
C TYR A 125 20.05 -1.08 -4.08
N LYS A 126 19.87 -2.37 -3.83
CA LYS A 126 21.00 -3.33 -3.68
C LYS A 126 21.92 -3.44 -4.90
N HIS A 127 21.42 -3.15 -6.10
CA HIS A 127 22.19 -3.18 -7.35
C HIS A 127 22.82 -1.83 -7.72
N ALA A 128 22.50 -0.77 -6.98
CA ALA A 128 23.11 0.54 -7.19
C ALA A 128 24.57 0.56 -6.69
N PRO A 129 25.42 1.44 -7.21
CA PRO A 129 26.75 1.66 -6.66
C PRO A 129 26.68 2.00 -5.16
N GLN A 130 27.67 1.54 -4.39
CA GLN A 130 27.70 1.70 -2.93
C GLN A 130 27.46 3.15 -2.48
N GLU A 131 28.08 4.12 -3.15
CA GLU A 131 27.90 5.55 -2.87
C GLU A 131 26.42 5.99 -2.98
N GLN A 132 25.68 5.47 -3.97
CA GLN A 132 24.26 5.79 -4.13
C GLN A 132 23.42 5.12 -3.04
N GLN A 133 23.77 3.90 -2.63
CA GLN A 133 23.09 3.22 -1.51
C GLN A 133 23.26 3.99 -0.21
N GLU A 134 24.49 4.43 0.09
CA GLU A 134 24.81 5.23 1.27
C GLU A 134 24.05 6.56 1.26
N ALA A 135 24.08 7.28 0.13
CA ALA A 135 23.33 8.52 -0.04
C ALA A 135 21.82 8.32 0.10
N PHE A 136 21.27 7.21 -0.41
CA PHE A 136 19.85 6.88 -0.29
C PHE A 136 19.47 6.58 1.16
N HIS A 137 20.29 5.82 1.89
CA HIS A 137 20.07 5.56 3.31
C HIS A 137 20.14 6.84 4.16
N GLU A 138 21.14 7.68 3.91
CA GLU A 138 21.37 8.93 4.65
C GLU A 138 20.22 9.93 4.44
N LEU A 139 19.82 10.15 3.18
CA LEU A 139 18.89 11.23 2.83
C LEU A 139 17.42 10.76 2.81
N MET A 140 17.15 9.54 2.33
CA MET A 140 15.78 9.08 2.06
C MET A 140 15.21 8.19 3.17
N MET A 141 15.97 7.19 3.64
CA MET A 141 15.41 6.17 4.53
C MET A 141 15.00 6.71 5.92
N LEU A 142 15.68 7.75 6.40
CA LEU A 142 15.33 8.43 7.65
C LEU A 142 14.05 9.26 7.52
N VAL A 143 13.92 10.06 6.45
CA VAL A 143 12.70 10.88 6.26
C VAL A 143 11.48 10.03 5.93
N LEU A 144 11.67 8.90 5.23
CA LEU A 144 10.63 7.90 5.03
C LEU A 144 10.18 7.29 6.37
N ALA A 145 11.14 7.02 7.28
CA ALA A 145 10.84 6.52 8.62
C ALA A 145 9.98 7.49 9.44
N ASP A 146 10.35 8.76 9.44
CA ASP A 146 9.62 9.80 10.17
C ASP A 146 8.20 9.98 9.61
N ALA A 147 8.07 9.98 8.29
CA ALA A 147 6.80 10.20 7.61
C ALA A 147 5.83 9.04 7.81
N THR A 148 6.31 7.80 7.70
CA THR A 148 5.49 6.61 7.96
C THR A 148 5.13 6.49 9.44
N ARG A 149 6.03 6.83 10.36
CA ARG A 149 5.71 6.91 11.80
C ARG A 149 4.58 7.91 12.07
N TYR A 150 4.64 9.10 11.47
CA TYR A 150 3.55 10.07 11.58
C TYR A 150 2.21 9.47 11.13
N LEU A 151 2.16 8.80 9.97
CA LEU A 151 0.93 8.17 9.48
C LEU A 151 0.43 7.06 10.41
N THR A 152 1.33 6.23 10.94
CA THR A 152 1.01 5.18 11.92
C THR A 152 0.42 5.76 13.22
N ASP A 153 0.99 6.87 13.71
CA ASP A 153 0.62 7.46 15.01
C ASP A 153 -0.59 8.40 14.92
N ASN A 154 -0.91 8.91 13.72
CA ASN A 154 -1.98 9.90 13.49
C ASN A 154 -3.02 9.43 12.45
N PRO A 155 -3.61 8.23 12.61
CA PRO A 155 -4.48 7.65 11.59
C PRO A 155 -5.77 8.45 11.37
N VAL A 156 -6.33 9.02 12.45
CA VAL A 156 -7.58 9.80 12.40
C VAL A 156 -7.40 11.13 11.66
N ASP A 157 -6.27 11.81 11.87
CA ASP A 157 -6.01 13.13 11.27
C ASP A 157 -5.49 13.00 9.83
N SER A 158 -4.67 11.98 9.55
CA SER A 158 -4.15 11.71 8.21
C SER A 158 -5.17 11.02 7.31
N GLY A 159 -6.16 10.30 7.87
CA GLY A 159 -7.01 9.38 7.12
C GLY A 159 -6.30 8.06 6.76
N CYS A 160 -5.02 7.89 7.10
CA CYS A 160 -4.25 6.67 6.89
C CYS A 160 -4.47 5.70 8.06
N PHE A 161 -5.38 4.74 7.89
CA PHE A 161 -5.80 3.86 8.99
C PHE A 161 -4.90 2.65 9.18
N SER A 162 -4.06 2.31 8.20
CA SER A 162 -3.07 1.24 8.31
C SER A 162 -1.82 1.63 7.54
N MET A 163 -0.70 1.78 8.24
CA MET A 163 0.59 2.10 7.63
C MET A 163 1.63 1.09 8.10
N ARG A 164 2.31 0.45 7.15
CA ARG A 164 3.32 -0.58 7.41
C ARG A 164 4.59 -0.27 6.64
N ARG A 165 5.73 -0.33 7.33
CA ARG A 165 7.02 -0.49 6.68
C ARG A 165 7.39 -1.95 6.72
N VAL A 166 7.71 -2.52 5.58
CA VAL A 166 8.08 -3.94 5.47
C VAL A 166 9.41 -4.04 4.75
N LYS A 167 10.15 -5.11 5.07
CA LYS A 167 11.37 -5.47 4.38
C LYS A 167 11.17 -6.80 3.68
N GLU A 168 11.71 -6.91 2.48
CA GLU A 168 11.78 -8.20 1.80
C GLU A 168 12.76 -9.10 2.56
N VAL A 169 12.32 -10.29 2.91
CA VAL A 169 13.09 -11.26 3.70
C VAL A 169 13.30 -12.58 2.96
N HIS A 170 12.65 -12.75 1.80
CA HIS A 170 12.71 -14.00 1.07
C HIS A 170 13.90 -14.05 0.10
N ALA A 171 14.81 -15.01 0.32
CA ALA A 171 15.97 -15.21 -0.55
C ALA A 171 15.67 -15.91 -1.89
N GLY A 172 14.48 -16.52 -2.05
CA GLY A 172 14.14 -17.38 -3.19
C GLY A 172 13.54 -16.67 -4.41
N PHE A 173 13.14 -15.41 -4.27
CA PHE A 173 12.61 -14.62 -5.38
C PHE A 173 13.11 -13.18 -5.28
N ASP A 174 13.95 -12.79 -6.22
CA ASP A 174 14.45 -11.43 -6.31
C ASP A 174 13.48 -10.56 -7.11
N ASN A 175 12.72 -9.72 -6.42
CA ASN A 175 11.85 -8.69 -7.03
C ASN A 175 12.54 -7.32 -7.10
N GLU A 176 13.86 -7.28 -6.94
CA GLU A 176 14.73 -6.10 -6.86
C GLU A 176 14.38 -5.12 -5.72
N THR A 177 13.42 -5.46 -4.86
CA THR A 177 12.92 -4.59 -3.78
C THR A 177 13.51 -5.01 -2.44
N GLN A 178 13.85 -4.05 -1.57
CA GLN A 178 14.38 -4.32 -0.23
C GLN A 178 13.48 -3.75 0.86
N ASP A 179 13.00 -2.53 0.67
CA ASP A 179 12.12 -1.83 1.61
C ASP A 179 10.84 -1.40 0.91
N GLU A 180 9.72 -1.49 1.64
CA GLU A 180 8.43 -1.08 1.13
C GLU A 180 7.61 -0.38 2.21
N VAL A 181 6.67 0.43 1.74
CA VAL A 181 5.66 1.07 2.55
C VAL A 181 4.30 0.69 2.00
N LEU A 182 3.44 0.13 2.84
CA LEU A 182 2.09 -0.29 2.51
C LEU A 182 1.11 0.55 3.33
N GLY A 183 0.26 1.31 2.66
CA GLY A 183 -0.63 2.27 3.29
C GLY A 183 -2.07 2.09 2.83
N TRP A 184 -3.01 2.08 3.78
CA TRP A 184 -4.43 2.23 3.51
C TRP A 184 -4.91 3.59 4.01
N PHE A 185 -5.53 4.33 3.11
CA PHE A 185 -6.17 5.61 3.33
C PHE A 185 -7.68 5.46 3.14
N LEU A 186 -8.45 6.22 3.92
CA LEU A 186 -9.90 6.22 3.83
C LEU A 186 -10.39 6.68 2.45
N THR A 187 -9.68 7.62 1.82
CA THR A 187 -9.97 8.10 0.46
C THR A 187 -8.69 8.47 -0.29
N LEU A 188 -8.76 8.59 -1.62
CA LEU A 188 -7.69 9.16 -2.44
C LEU A 188 -7.33 10.59 -2.00
N GLN A 189 -8.33 11.37 -1.61
CA GLN A 189 -8.16 12.75 -1.13
C GLN A 189 -7.32 12.81 0.15
N ASP A 190 -7.39 11.79 1.01
CA ASP A 190 -6.60 11.74 2.24
C ASP A 190 -5.11 11.52 1.92
N LEU A 191 -4.82 10.63 0.97
CA LEU A 191 -3.47 10.44 0.45
C LEU A 191 -2.95 11.75 -0.18
N GLU A 192 -3.72 12.37 -1.06
CA GLU A 192 -3.34 13.62 -1.74
C GLU A 192 -3.15 14.78 -0.78
N ARG A 193 -4.04 14.95 0.20
CA ARG A 193 -3.91 15.99 1.22
C ARG A 193 -2.60 15.83 1.98
N TRP A 194 -2.24 14.59 2.35
CA TRP A 194 -0.97 14.31 3.00
C TRP A 194 0.22 14.60 2.07
N THR A 195 0.20 14.12 0.83
CA THR A 195 1.33 14.30 -0.09
C THR A 195 1.55 15.75 -0.51
N GLU A 196 0.48 16.54 -0.65
CA GLU A 196 0.54 17.93 -1.09
C GLU A 196 0.88 18.92 0.03
N HIS A 197 0.44 18.65 1.26
CA HIS A 197 0.44 19.68 2.31
C HIS A 197 1.19 19.27 3.58
N HIS A 198 1.33 17.98 3.87
CA HIS A 198 1.88 17.58 5.15
C HIS A 198 3.41 17.74 5.18
N PRO A 199 3.99 18.40 6.21
CA PRO A 199 5.43 18.63 6.29
C PRO A 199 6.29 17.37 6.16
N SER A 200 5.78 16.21 6.63
CA SER A 200 6.53 14.95 6.51
C SER A 200 6.73 14.50 5.06
N HIS A 201 5.73 14.66 4.19
CA HIS A 201 5.86 14.31 2.78
C HIS A 201 6.62 15.39 2.01
N LEU A 202 6.40 16.67 2.31
CA LEU A 202 7.18 17.76 1.72
C LEU A 202 8.68 17.63 2.04
N LYS A 203 9.03 17.10 3.22
CA LYS A 203 10.42 16.75 3.57
C LYS A 203 10.95 15.63 2.68
N ILE A 204 10.17 14.56 2.42
CA ILE A 204 10.55 13.50 1.47
C ILE A 204 10.86 14.10 0.08
N LEU A 205 10.00 14.99 -0.43
CA LEU A 205 10.23 15.62 -1.73
C LEU A 205 11.51 16.46 -1.76
N ARG A 206 11.78 17.23 -0.70
CA ARG A 206 13.00 18.02 -0.56
C ARG A 206 14.25 17.14 -0.52
N GLU A 207 14.26 16.10 0.31
CA GLU A 207 15.41 15.20 0.39
C GLU A 207 15.59 14.38 -0.88
N SER A 208 14.50 14.03 -1.57
CA SER A 208 14.57 13.39 -2.89
C SER A 208 15.25 14.30 -3.91
N ALA A 209 14.91 15.59 -3.95
CA ALA A 209 15.60 16.54 -4.80
C ALA A 209 17.10 16.68 -4.43
N ALA A 210 17.43 16.71 -3.14
CA ALA A 210 18.81 16.75 -2.66
C ALA A 210 19.60 15.48 -3.04
N PHE A 211 18.98 14.31 -2.90
CA PHE A 211 19.53 13.01 -3.27
C PHE A 211 19.87 12.95 -4.76
N HIS A 212 18.93 13.30 -5.64
CA HIS A 212 19.18 13.30 -7.08
C HIS A 212 20.24 14.35 -7.46
N LYS A 213 20.23 15.53 -6.84
CA LYS A 213 21.26 16.56 -7.07
C LYS A 213 22.66 16.08 -6.65
N ARG A 214 22.79 15.42 -5.49
CA ARG A 214 24.06 14.86 -5.00
C ARG A 214 24.68 13.88 -6.00
N LEU A 215 23.83 13.11 -6.69
CA LEU A 215 24.24 12.12 -7.68
C LEU A 215 24.24 12.66 -9.12
N ASN A 216 24.24 13.98 -9.32
CA ASN A 216 24.19 14.62 -10.65
C ASN A 216 23.07 14.07 -11.55
N TYR A 217 21.92 13.72 -10.95
CA TYR A 217 20.76 13.13 -11.61
C TYR A 217 21.04 11.78 -12.31
N GLN A 218 22.07 11.05 -11.86
CA GLN A 218 22.45 9.71 -12.36
C GLN A 218 22.08 8.60 -11.35
N ALA A 219 21.05 8.81 -10.53
CA ALA A 219 20.60 7.83 -9.56
C ALA A 219 19.98 6.62 -10.27
N VAL A 220 20.42 5.40 -9.93
CA VAL A 220 19.91 4.14 -10.49
C VAL A 220 19.10 3.33 -9.47
N ILE A 221 18.68 3.97 -8.37
CA ILE A 221 17.76 3.37 -7.40
C ILE A 221 16.43 3.10 -8.09
N ASN A 222 15.96 1.86 -8.01
CA ASN A 222 14.61 1.51 -8.43
C ASN A 222 13.64 1.97 -7.34
N GLN A 223 12.87 3.01 -7.62
CA GLN A 223 11.85 3.52 -6.71
C GLN A 223 10.55 3.73 -7.47
N GLY A 224 9.43 3.49 -6.82
CA GLY A 224 8.14 3.76 -7.42
C GLY A 224 7.00 3.44 -6.48
N HIS A 225 5.80 3.65 -6.98
CA HIS A 225 4.59 3.34 -6.27
C HIS A 225 3.53 2.77 -7.18
N GLU A 226 2.60 2.07 -6.55
CA GLU A 226 1.32 1.68 -7.10
C GLU A 226 0.24 2.16 -6.13
N VAL A 227 -0.79 2.81 -6.66
CA VAL A 227 -1.93 3.33 -5.89
C VAL A 227 -3.20 2.77 -6.48
N PHE A 228 -4.04 2.17 -5.66
CA PHE A 228 -5.31 1.59 -6.05
C PHE A 228 -6.42 2.28 -5.30
N VAL A 229 -7.46 2.69 -6.02
CA VAL A 229 -8.73 3.06 -5.42
C VAL A 229 -9.70 1.91 -5.65
N THR A 230 -10.35 1.46 -4.58
CA THR A 230 -11.16 0.24 -4.62
C THR A 230 -12.66 0.56 -4.56
N PRO A 231 -13.38 0.44 -5.69
CA PRO A 231 -14.84 0.43 -5.69
C PRO A 231 -15.44 -0.56 -4.69
N GLN A 232 -16.73 -0.38 -4.37
CA GLN A 232 -17.41 -1.24 -3.40
C GLN A 232 -17.31 -2.72 -3.76
N GLY A 233 -17.03 -3.55 -2.75
CA GLY A 233 -16.92 -5.00 -2.91
C GLY A 233 -15.57 -5.49 -3.46
N GLN A 234 -14.63 -4.58 -3.76
CA GLN A 234 -13.30 -4.94 -4.28
C GLN A 234 -12.25 -5.13 -3.19
N VAL A 235 -12.62 -5.03 -1.91
CA VAL A 235 -11.71 -5.29 -0.78
C VAL A 235 -12.27 -6.39 0.08
N HIS A 236 -11.42 -7.35 0.40
CA HIS A 236 -11.73 -8.44 1.30
C HIS A 236 -10.66 -8.54 2.38
N CYS A 237 -11.08 -8.52 3.64
CA CYS A 237 -10.19 -8.49 4.78
C CYS A 237 -10.65 -9.44 5.87
N GLU A 238 -9.75 -10.33 6.30
CA GLU A 238 -10.00 -11.30 7.35
C GLU A 238 -8.87 -11.34 8.37
N TYR A 239 -9.23 -11.61 9.63
CA TYR A 239 -8.30 -11.65 10.76
C TYR A 239 -8.65 -12.78 11.72
N VAL A 240 -7.63 -13.52 12.16
CA VAL A 240 -7.74 -14.60 13.14
C VAL A 240 -6.68 -14.35 14.20
N ASN A 241 -7.07 -14.26 15.48
CA ASN A 241 -6.14 -14.04 16.60
C ASN A 241 -5.23 -12.79 16.51
N CYS A 242 -5.52 -11.83 15.63
CA CYS A 242 -4.70 -10.62 15.45
C CYS A 242 -4.85 -9.62 16.59
N HIS A 243 -3.81 -8.82 16.86
CA HIS A 243 -3.94 -7.72 17.81
C HIS A 243 -5.07 -6.76 17.36
N PRO A 244 -5.86 -6.15 18.28
CA PRO A 244 -7.00 -5.31 17.89
C PRO A 244 -6.63 -3.99 17.19
N ASN A 245 -5.32 -3.69 17.10
CA ASN A 245 -4.77 -2.57 16.33
C ASN A 245 -4.29 -2.98 14.93
N THR A 246 -4.48 -4.23 14.51
CA THR A 246 -4.00 -4.74 13.23
C THR A 246 -4.93 -4.32 12.09
N GLY A 247 -4.38 -3.60 11.11
CA GLY A 247 -5.05 -3.33 9.84
C GLY A 247 -6.39 -2.61 10.02
N PHE A 248 -7.45 -3.24 9.51
CA PHE A 248 -8.80 -2.69 9.45
C PHE A 248 -9.60 -2.83 10.75
N LEU A 249 -9.18 -3.73 11.65
CA LEU A 249 -9.88 -4.04 12.91
C LEU A 249 -10.26 -2.82 13.78
N PRO A 250 -9.44 -1.75 13.88
CA PRO A 250 -9.77 -0.63 14.78
C PRO A 250 -10.85 0.30 14.24
N TYR A 251 -11.19 0.23 12.96
CA TYR A 251 -11.93 1.30 12.26
C TYR A 251 -13.21 0.82 11.58
N PHE A 252 -13.28 -0.47 11.25
CA PHE A 252 -14.41 -1.04 10.51
C PHE A 252 -15.11 -2.14 11.32
N PRO A 253 -16.43 -2.30 11.16
CA PRO A 253 -17.14 -3.38 11.81
C PRO A 253 -16.63 -4.73 11.31
N ALA A 254 -16.65 -5.74 12.18
CA ALA A 254 -16.18 -7.08 11.87
C ALA A 254 -17.22 -8.11 12.34
N ARG A 255 -17.46 -9.13 11.53
CA ARG A 255 -18.38 -10.23 11.80
C ARG A 255 -17.57 -11.51 12.01
N ASP A 256 -17.93 -12.28 13.03
CA ASP A 256 -17.41 -13.63 13.21
C ASP A 256 -18.06 -14.57 12.19
N ILE A 257 -17.28 -15.49 11.62
CA ILE A 257 -17.78 -16.49 10.67
C ILE A 257 -17.79 -17.92 11.23
N ILE A 258 -17.37 -18.09 12.48
CA ILE A 258 -17.48 -19.33 13.23
C ILE A 258 -18.75 -19.30 14.08
#